data_AF-A0A2I0TNQ7-F1
#
_entry.id   AF-A0A2I0TNQ7-F1
#
_cell.length_a   1.000
_cell.length_b   1.000
_cell.length_c   1.000
_cell.angle_alpha   90.00
_cell.angle_beta   90.00
_cell.angle_gamma   90.00
#
_symmetry.space_group_name_H-M   'P 1'
#
loop_
_entity.id
_entity.type
_entity.pdbx_description
1 polymer ?
#
loop_
_entity_poly.entity_id
_entity_poly.type
_entity_poly.pdbx_seq_one_letter_code
_entity_poly.pdbx_strand_id
1 'polypeptide(L)'
;MGRASPSTSTSLSEVGAPALVGPSAFKIPFLIRQKIISSLDPPGTRGADWRTLAQKLNLDSHLSFFASKPSPTAMILNLWEARHFPNGNLSQLAAAVAEVGKQDGALFAVSEAEC
;
A
#
# COMPACT_ATOMS: atom_id res chain seq x y z
N MET A 1 37.34 -48.70 24.15
CA MET A 1 35.86 -48.64 24.24
C MET A 1 35.51 -47.45 25.13
N GLY A 2 35.25 -46.21 24.71
CA GLY A 2 34.74 -45.70 23.46
C GLY A 2 33.23 -45.41 23.55
N ARG A 3 32.78 -44.42 24.34
CA ARG A 3 31.44 -43.83 24.19
C ARG A 3 31.50 -42.31 24.42
N ALA A 4 30.99 -41.62 23.42
CA ALA A 4 31.13 -40.19 23.17
C ALA A 4 30.11 -39.34 23.95
N SER A 5 30.47 -38.07 24.09
CA SER A 5 29.63 -36.95 24.55
C SER A 5 28.37 -36.78 23.68
N PRO A 6 27.23 -36.34 24.25
CA PRO A 6 26.12 -35.84 23.46
C PRO A 6 26.40 -34.40 23.02
N SER A 7 26.45 -34.18 21.70
CA SER A 7 26.40 -32.85 21.08
C SER A 7 24.95 -32.54 20.65
N THR A 8 24.54 -31.30 20.93
CA THR A 8 23.62 -30.42 20.18
C THR A 8 22.36 -31.00 19.54
N SER A 9 21.20 -30.46 19.91
CA SER A 9 20.16 -30.17 18.91
C SER A 9 19.37 -28.92 19.27
N THR A 10 19.72 -27.84 18.56
CA THR A 10 18.94 -26.63 18.37
C THR A 10 17.57 -26.99 17.78
N SER A 11 16.47 -26.62 18.43
CA SER A 11 15.15 -26.52 17.78
C SER A 11 14.80 -25.04 17.63
N LEU A 12 15.18 -24.49 16.48
CA LEU A 12 14.61 -23.26 15.95
C LEU A 12 13.60 -23.68 14.87
N SER A 13 12.36 -23.94 15.26
CA SER A 13 11.27 -24.21 14.32
C SER A 13 10.56 -22.91 13.97
N GLU A 14 11.05 -22.29 12.88
CA GLU A 14 10.24 -21.94 11.70
C GLU A 14 8.80 -21.51 11.96
N VAL A 15 8.56 -20.20 12.09
CA VAL A 15 7.25 -19.60 11.82
C VAL A 15 7.27 -18.91 10.45
N GLY A 16 6.75 -19.65 9.48
CA GLY A 16 6.30 -19.29 8.13
C GLY A 16 6.64 -17.93 7.53
N ALA A 17 7.39 -17.97 6.42
CA ALA A 17 6.86 -17.57 5.11
C ALA A 17 7.82 -18.00 3.99
N PRO A 18 7.50 -19.01 3.15
CA PRO A 18 8.10 -19.11 1.85
C PRO A 18 7.33 -18.19 0.91
N ALA A 19 7.52 -16.87 1.03
CA ALA A 19 7.15 -15.98 -0.06
C ALA A 19 8.33 -15.96 -1.03
N LEU A 20 8.45 -17.03 -1.82
CA LEU A 20 9.15 -17.02 -3.09
C LEU A 20 8.43 -15.99 -3.98
N VAL A 21 8.78 -14.71 -3.83
CA VAL A 21 8.26 -13.65 -4.71
C VAL A 21 9.02 -13.76 -6.02
N GLY A 22 8.49 -14.62 -6.90
CA GLY A 22 8.82 -14.57 -8.33
C GLY A 22 8.42 -13.22 -8.93
N PRO A 23 9.00 -12.80 -10.08
CA PRO A 23 8.87 -11.45 -10.62
C PRO A 23 7.48 -10.99 -11.08
N SER A 24 6.42 -11.80 -10.93
CA SER A 24 5.08 -11.42 -11.39
C SER A 24 4.02 -11.86 -10.41
N ALA A 25 3.92 -11.07 -9.38
CA ALA A 25 3.03 -11.17 -8.26
C ALA A 25 2.15 -9.91 -8.34
N PHE A 26 0.86 -10.04 -8.69
CA PHE A 26 -0.11 -8.95 -8.99
C PHE A 26 0.44 -7.53 -8.81
N LYS A 27 0.71 -6.84 -9.93
CA LYS A 27 1.21 -5.47 -9.92
C LYS A 27 0.11 -4.50 -10.30
N ILE A 28 0.03 -3.39 -9.59
CA ILE A 28 -0.78 -2.24 -9.97
C ILE A 28 -0.36 -1.84 -11.39
N PRO A 29 -1.29 -1.82 -12.37
CA PRO A 29 -0.98 -1.39 -13.73
C PRO A 29 -0.33 0.00 -13.73
N PHE A 30 0.70 0.17 -14.58
CA PHE A 30 1.47 1.41 -14.66
C PHE A 30 0.59 2.66 -14.80
N LEU A 31 -0.44 2.60 -15.63
CA LEU A 31 -1.38 3.71 -15.84
C LEU A 31 -2.11 4.13 -14.56
N ILE A 32 -2.59 3.17 -13.78
CA ILE A 32 -3.29 3.44 -12.51
C ILE A 32 -2.30 4.05 -11.52
N ARG A 33 -1.11 3.45 -11.39
CA ARG A 33 -0.04 3.95 -10.52
C ARG A 33 0.35 5.39 -10.88
N GLN A 34 0.60 5.68 -12.16
CA GLN A 34 0.96 7.02 -12.62
C GLN A 34 -0.17 8.04 -12.41
N LYS A 35 -1.42 7.63 -12.64
CA LYS A 35 -2.58 8.50 -12.40
C LYS A 35 -2.70 8.90 -10.93
N ILE A 36 -2.54 7.94 -10.02
CA ILE A 36 -2.57 8.18 -8.58
C ILE A 36 -1.40 9.06 -8.15
N ILE A 37 -0.18 8.75 -8.60
CA ILE A 37 1.01 9.57 -8.31
C ILE A 37 0.78 11.00 -8.80
N SER A 38 0.46 11.20 -10.08
CA SER A 38 0.25 12.55 -10.64
C SER A 38 -0.86 13.34 -9.93
N SER A 39 -1.84 12.65 -9.35
CA SER A 39 -2.95 13.28 -8.61
C SER A 39 -2.61 13.62 -7.15
N LEU A 40 -1.70 12.88 -6.49
CA LEU A 40 -1.47 12.96 -5.03
C LEU A 40 -0.04 13.40 -4.63
N ASP A 41 0.89 13.37 -5.58
CA ASP A 41 2.28 13.83 -5.42
C ASP A 41 2.39 15.37 -5.39
N PRO A 42 1.58 16.15 -6.17
CA PRO A 42 1.46 17.59 -5.94
C PRO A 42 0.86 17.86 -4.55
N PRO A 43 1.27 18.92 -3.84
CA PRO A 43 0.59 19.35 -2.62
C PRO A 43 -0.84 19.74 -2.97
N GLY A 44 -1.78 18.87 -2.64
CA GLY A 44 -3.20 19.03 -2.88
C GLY A 44 -3.76 20.15 -2.01
N THR A 45 -4.69 20.90 -2.58
CA THR A 45 -5.57 21.76 -1.79
C THR A 45 -6.40 20.88 -0.85
N ARG A 46 -6.45 21.22 0.43
CA ARG A 46 -7.36 20.61 1.43
C ARG A 46 -7.03 19.19 1.93
N GLY A 47 -5.80 18.69 1.72
CA GLY A 47 -5.37 17.41 2.31
C GLY A 47 -5.73 16.17 1.49
N ALA A 48 -6.08 16.33 0.22
CA ALA A 48 -6.24 15.23 -0.74
C ALA A 48 -4.87 14.71 -1.24
N ASP A 49 -3.97 14.39 -0.31
CA ASP A 49 -2.58 14.02 -0.59
C ASP A 49 -2.32 12.53 -0.38
N TRP A 50 -1.09 12.12 -0.69
CA TRP A 50 -0.52 10.82 -0.34
C TRP A 50 -0.70 10.44 1.14
N ARG A 51 -0.78 11.42 2.05
CA ARG A 51 -1.00 11.18 3.50
C ARG A 51 -2.37 10.56 3.77
N THR A 52 -3.41 11.08 3.14
CA THR A 52 -4.78 10.56 3.26
C THR A 52 -4.89 9.20 2.60
N LEU A 53 -4.20 8.99 1.47
CA LEU A 53 -4.11 7.66 0.85
C LEU A 53 -3.47 6.66 1.81
N ALA A 54 -2.35 7.02 2.44
CA ALA A 54 -1.68 6.15 3.41
C ALA A 54 -2.61 5.78 4.57
N GLN A 55 -3.38 6.73 5.10
CA GLN A 55 -4.37 6.43 6.14
C GLN A 55 -5.47 5.48 5.66
N LYS A 56 -6.01 5.69 4.44
CA LYS A 56 -7.04 4.81 3.85
C LYS A 56 -6.52 3.39 3.62
N LEU A 57 -5.22 3.23 3.41
CA LEU A 57 -4.57 1.94 3.22
C LEU A 57 -3.99 1.36 4.52
N ASN A 58 -4.19 2.01 5.68
CA ASN A 58 -3.57 1.64 6.96
C ASN A 58 -2.04 1.51 6.87
N LEU A 59 -1.42 2.50 6.22
CA LEU A 59 0.03 2.63 6.02
C LEU A 59 0.57 3.93 6.64
N ASP A 60 -0.16 4.58 7.53
CA ASP A 60 0.18 5.89 8.10
C ASP A 60 1.14 5.86 9.29
N SER A 61 1.55 4.69 9.80
CA SER A 61 2.54 4.60 10.90
C SER A 61 3.87 5.31 10.62
N HIS A 62 4.22 5.53 9.34
CA HIS A 62 5.50 6.12 8.94
C HIS A 62 5.36 7.24 7.88
N LEU A 63 4.40 8.15 8.03
CA LEU A 63 4.22 9.29 7.11
C LEU A 63 5.51 10.10 6.90
N SER A 64 6.26 10.39 7.97
CA SER A 64 7.50 11.16 7.89
C SER A 64 8.58 10.48 7.04
N PHE A 65 8.61 9.14 7.02
CA PHE A 65 9.53 8.38 6.18
C PHE A 65 9.16 8.50 4.70
N PHE A 66 7.87 8.46 4.38
CA PHE A 66 7.39 8.65 3.01
C PHE A 66 7.66 10.06 2.50
N ALA A 67 7.46 11.08 3.33
CA ALA A 67 7.75 12.47 2.97
C ALA A 67 9.20 12.72 2.55
N SER A 68 10.14 11.92 3.06
CA SER A 68 11.56 12.01 2.69
C SER A 68 11.88 11.32 1.35
N LYS A 69 10.93 10.60 0.74
CA LYS A 69 11.11 9.91 -0.54
C LYS A 69 10.81 10.86 -1.70
N PRO A 70 11.46 10.65 -2.86
CA PRO A 70 11.22 11.47 -4.05
C PRO A 70 9.78 11.37 -4.58
N SER A 71 9.09 10.26 -4.31
CA SER A 71 7.65 10.15 -4.51
C SER A 71 7.03 9.37 -3.34
N PRO A 72 6.42 10.04 -2.36
CA PRO A 72 5.76 9.38 -1.24
C PRO A 72 4.62 8.47 -1.71
N THR A 73 3.84 8.93 -2.70
CA THR A 73 2.72 8.18 -3.28
C THR A 73 3.18 6.85 -3.89
N ALA A 74 4.28 6.85 -4.65
CA ALA A 74 4.82 5.64 -5.23
C ALA A 74 5.22 4.60 -4.17
N MET A 75 5.81 5.05 -3.05
CA MET A 75 6.23 4.19 -1.95
C MET A 75 5.02 3.52 -1.28
N ILE A 76 3.94 4.26 -1.06
CA ILE A 76 2.68 3.75 -0.49
C ILE A 76 2.06 2.69 -1.39
N LEU A 77 2.01 2.95 -2.70
CA LEU A 77 1.49 1.99 -3.69
C LEU A 77 2.31 0.70 -3.72
N ASN A 78 3.65 0.81 -3.64
CA ASN A 78 4.55 -0.35 -3.62
C ASN A 78 4.39 -1.20 -2.36
N LEU A 79 4.24 -0.56 -1.19
CA LEU A 79 3.97 -1.25 0.07
C LEU A 79 2.60 -1.92 0.10
N TRP A 80 1.57 -1.21 -0.38
CA TRP A 80 0.22 -1.77 -0.47
C TRP A 80 0.17 -3.01 -1.36
N GLU A 81 0.83 -2.93 -2.52
CA GLU A 81 0.97 -4.05 -3.46
C GLU A 81 1.65 -5.26 -2.80
N ALA A 82 2.75 -5.03 -2.08
CA ALA A 82 3.46 -6.08 -1.37
C ALA A 82 2.62 -6.73 -0.26
N ARG A 83 1.75 -5.97 0.42
CA ARG A 83 0.88 -6.49 1.50
C ARG A 83 -0.34 -7.26 1.00
N HIS A 84 -0.87 -6.90 -0.16
CA HIS A 84 -2.09 -7.52 -0.70
C HIS A 84 -1.81 -8.63 -1.73
N PHE A 85 -0.54 -8.95 -1.97
CA PHE A 85 -0.16 -10.10 -2.77
C PHE A 85 -0.52 -11.43 -2.06
N PRO A 86 -1.07 -12.46 -2.75
CA PRO A 86 -1.48 -12.55 -4.16
C PRO A 86 -2.92 -12.12 -4.50
N ASN A 87 -3.76 -11.88 -3.50
CA ASN A 87 -5.17 -11.56 -3.65
C ASN A 87 -5.44 -10.06 -3.89
N GLY A 88 -4.51 -9.37 -4.57
CA GLY A 88 -4.56 -7.92 -4.68
C GLY A 88 -5.82 -7.46 -5.40
N ASN A 89 -6.60 -6.59 -4.75
CA ASN A 89 -7.85 -6.08 -5.31
C ASN A 89 -7.67 -4.62 -5.75
N LEU A 90 -7.55 -4.39 -7.06
CA LEU A 90 -7.49 -3.02 -7.60
C LEU A 90 -8.68 -2.18 -7.16
N SER A 91 -9.85 -2.79 -6.95
CA SER A 91 -11.06 -2.12 -6.46
C SER A 91 -10.85 -1.49 -5.08
N GLN A 92 -10.10 -2.12 -4.17
CA GLN A 92 -9.80 -1.53 -2.85
C GLN A 92 -8.88 -0.32 -2.98
N LEU A 93 -7.85 -0.41 -3.83
CA LEU A 93 -6.97 0.72 -4.12
C LEU A 93 -7.75 1.86 -4.77
N ALA A 94 -8.59 1.56 -5.77
CA ALA A 94 -9.42 2.54 -6.45
C ALA A 94 -10.41 3.22 -5.49
N ALA A 95 -11.02 2.46 -4.57
CA ALA A 95 -11.89 3.02 -3.52
C ALA A 95 -11.12 3.96 -2.59
N ALA A 96 -9.93 3.57 -2.14
CA ALA A 96 -9.08 4.43 -1.31
C ALA A 96 -8.70 5.73 -2.02
N VAL A 97 -8.30 5.65 -3.29
CA VAL A 97 -7.95 6.82 -4.12
C VAL A 97 -9.16 7.71 -4.38
N ALA A 98 -10.33 7.12 -4.68
CA ALA A 98 -11.57 7.86 -4.87
C ALA A 98 -12.00 8.61 -3.60
N GLU A 99 -11.78 8.00 -2.43
CA GLU A 99 -12.07 8.65 -1.14
C GLU A 99 -11.10 9.80 -0.84
N VAL A 100 -9.84 9.71 -1.31
CA VAL A 100 -8.90 10.85 -1.24
C VAL A 100 -9.36 11.98 -2.18
N GLY A 101 -9.81 11.65 -3.40
CA GLY A 101 -10.33 12.62 -4.36
C GLY A 101 -11.66 13.27 -3.95
N LYS A 102 -12.50 12.59 -3.15
CA LYS A 102 -13.70 13.20 -2.55
C LYS A 102 -13.38 14.35 -1.59
N GLN A 103 -12.20 14.35 -0.98
CA GLN A 103 -11.77 15.47 -0.13
C GLN A 103 -11.44 16.72 -0.95
N ASP A 104 -11.24 16.59 -2.26
CA ASP A 104 -11.21 17.72 -3.19
C ASP A 104 -12.65 18.10 -3.60
N GLY A 105 -13.48 17.11 -3.90
CA GLY A 105 -14.84 17.28 -4.43
C GLY A 105 -16.00 16.97 -3.48
N ALA A 106 -16.35 17.94 -2.63
CA ALA A 106 -17.78 18.25 -2.38
C ALA A 106 -18.42 18.92 -3.63
N LEU A 107 -17.96 18.54 -4.82
CA LEU A 107 -18.29 19.11 -6.14
C LEU A 107 -19.05 18.10 -7.01
N PHE A 108 -19.30 16.88 -6.51
CA PHE A 108 -20.20 15.93 -7.15
C PHE A 108 -21.17 15.31 -6.13
N ALA A 109 -21.76 16.15 -5.27
CA ALA A 109 -23.14 15.92 -4.88
C ALA A 109 -23.97 16.26 -6.12
N VAL A 110 -24.16 15.22 -6.92
CA VAL A 110 -25.15 15.14 -7.99
C VAL A 110 -26.38 15.95 -7.61
N SER A 111 -26.67 16.94 -8.45
CA SER A 111 -27.97 17.56 -8.56
C SER A 111 -28.99 16.46 -8.84
N GLU A 112 -29.64 15.92 -7.81
CA GLU A 112 -30.92 15.21 -7.94
C GLU A 112 -31.59 15.00 -6.58
N ALA A 113 -32.54 15.90 -6.28
CA ALA A 113 -33.77 15.68 -5.53
C ALA A 113 -34.73 16.77 -6.07
N GLU A 114 -35.41 16.51 -7.19
CA GLU A 114 -36.76 15.91 -7.28
C GLU A 114 -37.86 16.94 -6.93
N CYS A 115 -38.59 17.36 -7.98
CA CYS A 115 -39.88 18.07 -8.08
C CYS A 115 -40.29 19.12 -7.03
#